data_AF-A4RWR9-F1
#
_entry.id   AF-A4RWR9-F1
#
_cell.length_a   1.000
_cell.length_b   1.000
_cell.length_c   1.000
_cell.angle_alpha   90.00
_cell.angle_beta   90.00
_cell.angle_gamma   90.00
#
_symmetry.space_group_name_H-M   'P 1'
#
loop_
_entity.id
_entity.type
_entity.pdbx_description
1 polymer ?
#
loop_
_entity_poly.entity_id
_entity_poly.type
_entity_poly.pdbx_seq_one_letter_code
_entity_poly.pdbx_strand_id
1 'polypeptide(L)' 'GILADGQEPTCTICLDDYVEGDKLRRFPQCKHMFHQECADLWLHTSHTCPNCRASLLPEENAPAAESAPAAESAP' A
#
# COMPACT_ATOMS: atom_id res chain seq x y z
N GLY A 1 -22.61 -19.73 -7.97
CA GLY A 1 -22.73 -18.52 -7.15
C GLY A 1 -22.06 -17.38 -7.88
N ILE A 2 -22.73 -16.24 -7.93
CA ILE A 2 -22.30 -14.95 -8.48
C ILE A 2 -20.93 -14.54 -7.93
N LEU A 3 -19.98 -14.11 -8.79
CA LEU A 3 -19.00 -13.01 -8.64
C LEU A 3 -18.27 -12.84 -10.00
N ALA A 4 -18.88 -12.34 -11.08
CA ALA A 4 -18.90 -10.93 -11.50
C ALA A 4 -17.63 -10.10 -11.17
N ASP A 5 -16.84 -9.83 -12.22
CA ASP A 5 -15.99 -8.64 -12.43
C ASP A 5 -14.70 -8.45 -11.58
N GLY A 6 -13.65 -9.18 -11.95
CA GLY A 6 -12.41 -8.54 -12.43
C GLY A 6 -11.49 -7.78 -11.47
N GLN A 7 -11.73 -7.73 -10.17
CA GLN A 7 -10.74 -7.23 -9.21
C GLN A 7 -10.28 -8.37 -8.32
N GLU A 8 -9.19 -9.03 -8.72
CA GLU A 8 -8.53 -10.02 -7.88
C GLU A 8 -8.15 -9.34 -6.55
N PRO A 9 -8.58 -9.88 -5.39
CA PRO A 9 -8.24 -9.36 -4.09
C PRO A 9 -6.77 -9.68 -3.80
N THR A 10 -5.85 -8.99 -4.49
CA THR A 10 -4.40 -9.16 -4.38
C THR A 10 -3.75 -7.91 -3.82
N CYS A 11 -2.70 -8.11 -3.04
CA CYS A 11 -1.87 -7.02 -2.54
C CYS A 11 -0.91 -6.57 -3.63
N THR A 12 -1.05 -5.35 -4.14
CA THR A 12 -0.12 -4.87 -5.19
C THR A 12 1.30 -4.57 -4.69
N ILE A 13 1.57 -4.73 -3.38
CA ILE A 13 2.89 -4.54 -2.79
C ILE A 13 3.69 -5.84 -2.83
N CYS A 14 3.09 -6.95 -2.37
CA CYS A 14 3.72 -8.27 -2.38
C CYS A 14 3.27 -9.19 -3.53
N LEU A 15 2.28 -8.74 -4.32
CA LEU A 15 1.66 -9.46 -5.44
C LEU A 15 1.01 -10.80 -5.04
N ASP A 16 0.58 -10.92 -3.78
CA ASP A 16 -0.03 -12.13 -3.23
C ASP A 16 -1.53 -11.93 -2.99
N ASP A 17 -2.30 -13.01 -3.04
CA ASP A 17 -3.76 -13.01 -2.81
C ASP A 17 -4.09 -12.79 -1.33
N TYR A 18 -5.20 -12.08 -1.06
CA TYR A 18 -5.73 -11.95 0.30
C TYR A 18 -6.37 -13.27 0.73
N VAL A 19 -5.93 -13.83 1.86
CA VAL A 19 -6.52 -15.04 2.44
C VAL A 19 -7.33 -14.75 3.70
N GLU A 20 -8.18 -15.69 4.10
CA GLU A 20 -8.95 -15.56 5.34
C GLU A 20 -8.02 -15.47 6.55
N GLY A 21 -8.18 -14.39 7.33
CA GLY A 21 -7.33 -14.11 8.48
C GLY A 21 -6.25 -13.06 8.21
N ASP A 22 -6.03 -12.66 6.96
CA ASP A 22 -5.11 -11.58 6.66
C ASP A 22 -5.59 -10.25 7.25
N LYS A 23 -4.63 -9.53 7.84
CA LYS A 23 -4.89 -8.18 8.32
C LYS A 23 -4.72 -7.24 7.15
N LEU A 24 -5.82 -6.67 6.68
CA LEU A 24 -5.78 -5.69 5.59
C LEU A 24 -5.87 -4.28 6.14
N ARG A 25 -5.07 -3.37 5.58
CA ARG A 25 -5.15 -1.93 5.83
C ARG A 25 -5.71 -1.24 4.59
N ARG A 26 -6.76 -0.45 4.81
CA ARG A 26 -7.38 0.39 3.79
C ARG A 26 -6.94 1.84 3.95
N PHE A 27 -6.50 2.46 2.86
CA PHE A 27 -6.12 3.87 2.89
C PHE A 27 -7.35 4.76 2.79
N PRO A 28 -7.53 5.75 3.70
CA PRO A 28 -8.76 6.54 3.77
C PRO A 28 -8.98 7.44 2.54
N GLN A 29 -7.90 7.96 1.96
CA GLN A 29 -7.92 8.93 0.86
C GLN A 29 -8.35 8.31 -0.48
N CYS A 30 -7.87 7.10 -0.77
CA CYS A 30 -8.07 6.44 -2.06
C CYS A 30 -8.78 5.09 -1.97
N LYS A 31 -9.10 4.62 -0.75
CA LYS A 31 -9.85 3.39 -0.47
C LYS A 31 -9.20 2.08 -0.94
N HIS A 32 -7.99 2.13 -1.50
CA HIS A 32 -7.16 0.95 -1.80
C HIS A 32 -6.80 0.17 -0.54
N MET A 33 -6.73 -1.15 -0.69
CA MET A 33 -6.45 -2.11 0.36
C MET A 33 -5.13 -2.81 0.07
N PHE A 34 -4.37 -3.10 1.13
CA PHE A 34 -3.12 -3.85 1.10
C PHE A 34 -3.02 -4.67 2.39
N HIS A 35 -2.11 -5.65 2.45
CA HIS A 35 -1.73 -6.25 3.73
C HIS A 35 -1.27 -5.16 4.70
N GLN A 36 -1.67 -5.27 5.96
CA GLN A 36 -1.34 -4.34 7.02
C GLN A 36 0.19 -4.21 7.13
N GLU A 37 0.89 -5.33 7.08
CA GLU A 37 2.36 -5.38 7.14
C GLU A 37 3.00 -4.70 5.91
N CYS A 38 2.50 -5.00 4.70
CA CYS A 38 3.00 -4.36 3.48
C CYS A 38 2.72 -2.84 3.47
N ALA A 39 1.54 -2.43 3.91
CA ALA A 39 1.19 -1.03 4.04
C ALA A 39 2.08 -0.33 5.08
N ASP A 40 2.31 -0.93 6.24
CA ASP A 40 3.16 -0.36 7.29
C ASP A 40 4.61 -0.17 6.82
N LEU A 41 5.17 -1.21 6.18
CA LEU A 41 6.50 -1.16 5.60
C LEU A 41 6.63 -0.07 4.53
N TRP A 42 5.61 0.07 3.66
CA TRP A 42 5.57 1.14 2.67
C TRP A 42 5.56 2.52 3.34
N LEU A 43 4.74 2.71 4.37
CA LEU A 43 4.63 3.98 5.09
C LEU A 43 5.91 4.38 5.83
N HIS A 44 6.77 3.43 6.20
CA HIS A 44 8.10 3.77 6.73
C HIS A 44 8.99 4.51 5.70
N THR A 45 8.73 4.33 4.41
CA THR A 45 9.51 4.94 3.33
C THR A 45 8.74 6.02 2.58
N SER A 46 7.43 5.89 2.43
CA SER A 46 6.60 6.75 1.61
C SER A 46 5.16 6.80 2.11
N HIS A 47 4.67 8.00 2.44
CA HIS A 47 3.29 8.21 2.90
C HIS A 47 2.29 8.42 1.75
N THR A 48 2.44 7.65 0.67
CA THR A 48 1.60 7.72 -0.53
C THR A 48 0.99 6.36 -0.84
N CYS A 49 -0.11 6.33 -1.58
CA CYS A 49 -0.70 5.08 -2.03
C CYS A 49 0.19 4.41 -3.10
N PRO A 50 0.61 3.14 -2.95
CA PRO A 50 1.40 2.46 -3.97
C PRO A 50 0.62 2.20 -5.27
N ASN A 51 -0.72 2.14 -5.20
CA ASN A 51 -1.56 1.94 -6.38
C ASN A 51 -1.81 3.25 -7.16
N CYS A 52 -2.21 4.33 -6.48
CA CYS A 52 -2.64 5.56 -7.14
C CYS A 52 -1.81 6.81 -6.80
N ARG A 53 -0.76 6.67 -5.99
CA ARG A 53 0.13 7.75 -5.53
C ARG A 53 -0.54 8.89 -4.75
N ALA A 54 -1.76 8.70 -4.27
CA ALA A 54 -2.44 9.65 -3.40
C ALA A 54 -1.73 9.79 -2.05
N SER A 55 -1.46 11.02 -1.59
CA SER A 55 -0.87 11.31 -0.29
C SER A 55 -1.80 10.91 0.85
N LEU A 56 -1.25 10.23 1.86
CA LEU A 56 -1.97 9.77 3.05
C LEU A 56 -1.81 10.67 4.27
N LEU A 57 -0.92 11.67 4.21
CA LEU A 57 -0.77 12.67 5.25
C LEU A 57 -1.84 13.76 5.12
N PRO A 58 -2.50 14.17 6.21
CA PRO A 58 -3.23 15.42 6.26
C PRO A 58 -2.24 16.59 6.15
N GLU A 59 -2.68 17.66 5.49
CA GLU A 59 -1.84 18.80 5.02
C GLU A 59 -1.10 19.58 6.13
N GLU A 60 -1.37 19.31 7.42
CA GLU A 60 -0.91 20.14 8.54
C GLU A 60 0.42 19.70 9.19
N ASN A 61 1.05 18.59 8.78
CA ASN A 61 2.30 18.15 9.42
C ASN A 61 3.26 17.41 8.48
N ALA A 62 3.76 18.10 7.45
CA ALA A 62 4.86 17.62 6.62
C ALA A 62 6.22 18.10 7.17
N PRO A 63 7.01 17.28 7.91
CA PRO A 63 8.44 17.41 7.82
C PRO A 63 8.86 16.81 6.47
N ALA A 64 9.64 17.59 5.71
CA ALA A 64 10.29 17.13 4.49
C ALA A 64 11.17 15.91 4.80
N ALA A 65 10.64 14.71 4.61
CA ALA A 65 11.44 13.49 4.56
C ALA A 65 11.91 13.31 3.11
N GLU A 66 12.88 14.15 2.74
CA GLU A 66 13.74 13.88 1.61
C GLU A 66 14.77 12.82 2.03
N SER A 67 14.92 11.81 1.17
CA SER A 67 16.05 10.88 1.05
C SER A 67 16.03 9.58 1.87
N ALA A 68 15.66 8.49 1.19
CA ALA A 68 16.54 7.32 1.09
C ALA A 68 16.33 6.58 -0.26
N PRO A 69 17.37 6.42 -1.10
CA PRO A 69 17.42 5.45 -2.19
C PRO A 69 17.91 4.07 -1.68
N ALA A 70 17.74 3.04 -2.53
CA ALA A 70 18.14 1.63 -2.40
C ALA A 70 17.04 0.71 -1.82
N ALA A 71 16.72 -0.44 -2.41
CA ALA A 71 17.60 -1.33 -3.16
C ALA A 71 16.88 -2.05 -4.31
N GLU A 72 17.31 -1.79 -5.54
CA GLU A 72 17.44 -2.86 -6.52
C GLU A 72 18.93 -3.20 -6.58
N SER A 73 19.29 -4.27 -5.90
CA SER A 73 20.58 -4.92 -6.06
C SER A 73 20.38 -6.41 -5.89
N ALA A 74 20.64 -7.09 -7.01
CA ALA A 74 21.20 -8.43 -7.17
C ALA A 74 20.25 -9.49 -7.77
N PRO A 75 20.80 -10.46 -8.50
CA PRO A 75 21.93 -10.44 -9.44
C PRO A 75 21.50 -10.56 -10.93
#